data_AF-A0A369UZF9-F1
#
_entry.id   AF-A0A369UZF9-F1
#
_cell.length_a   1.000
_cell.length_b   1.000
_cell.length_c   1.000
_cell.angle_alpha   90.00
_cell.angle_beta   90.00
_cell.angle_gamma   90.00
#
_symmetry.space_group_name_H-M   'P 1'
#
loop_
_entity.id
_entity.type
_entity.pdbx_description
1 polymer ?
#
loop_
_entity_poly.entity_id
_entity_poly.type
_entity_poly.pdbx_seq_one_letter_code
_entity_poly.pdbx_strand_id
1 'polypeptide(L)'
;MSPLAPTPDHALRHRTPARSDCLTLPHIAPAFAEDSYVRELDADGIEGVLHEPTDRSRAVVGLHNPCATEARVNIHTLLPEYADRTWHFLSGSMHTSHAADGTYLHLSASDTVWLTATP
;
A
#
# COMPACT_ATOMS: atom_id res chain seq x y z
N MET A 1 9.77 44.40 5.46
CA MET A 1 10.35 43.04 5.36
C MET A 1 9.40 42.11 6.08
N SER A 2 8.60 41.34 5.34
CA SER A 2 7.70 40.34 5.93
C SER A 2 8.47 39.03 6.12
N PRO A 3 8.30 38.32 7.25
CA PRO A 3 8.92 37.02 7.43
C PRO A 3 8.30 36.01 6.48
N LEU A 4 9.14 35.24 5.78
CA LEU A 4 8.74 34.08 5.01
C LEU A 4 8.01 33.11 5.95
N ALA A 5 6.75 32.81 5.63
CA ALA A 5 6.01 31.75 6.30
C ALA A 5 6.80 30.44 6.16
N PRO A 6 6.97 29.66 7.24
CA PRO A 6 7.62 28.36 7.15
C PRO A 6 6.84 27.50 6.15
N THR A 7 7.54 26.97 5.16
CA THR A 7 7.03 25.97 4.23
C THR A 7 6.37 24.86 5.07
N PRO A 8 5.08 24.54 4.86
CA PRO A 8 4.44 23.49 5.63
C PRO A 8 5.23 22.21 5.43
N ASP A 9 5.60 21.65 6.57
CA ASP A 9 6.41 20.47 6.77
C ASP A 9 5.98 19.36 5.79
N HIS A 10 6.77 19.14 4.75
CA HIS A 10 6.64 17.98 3.84
C HIS A 10 6.84 16.65 4.59
N ALA A 11 7.09 16.68 5.90
CA ALA A 11 7.27 15.52 6.78
C ALA A 11 5.97 14.80 7.16
N LEU A 12 4.78 15.25 6.73
CA LEU A 12 3.50 14.63 7.09
C LEU A 12 2.92 13.68 6.04
N ARG A 13 3.56 13.48 4.87
CA ARG A 13 2.93 12.80 3.71
C ARG A 13 3.29 11.34 3.46
N HIS A 14 4.02 10.67 4.35
CA HIS A 14 4.22 9.22 4.22
C HIS A 14 4.07 8.55 5.57
N ARG A 15 2.82 8.39 6.03
CA ARG A 15 2.53 7.26 6.92
C ARG A 15 2.59 6.00 6.07
N THR A 16 3.80 5.62 5.66
CA THR A 16 4.03 4.26 5.20
C THR A 16 3.55 3.35 6.31
N PRO A 17 2.61 2.44 6.04
CA PRO A 17 2.14 1.51 7.06
C PRO A 17 3.32 0.85 7.78
N ALA A 18 3.20 0.55 9.08
CA ALA A 18 4.32 -0.01 9.83
C ALA A 18 4.83 -1.30 9.16
N ARG A 19 6.11 -1.32 8.74
CA ARG A 19 6.72 -2.42 7.97
C ARG A 19 7.22 -3.57 8.82
N SER A 20 7.20 -3.42 10.15
CA SER A 20 7.92 -4.28 11.11
C SER A 20 7.63 -5.77 10.94
N ASP A 21 6.39 -6.13 10.65
CA ASP A 21 6.00 -7.53 10.50
C ASP A 21 6.44 -8.10 9.14
N CYS A 22 6.46 -7.25 8.09
CA CYS A 22 6.82 -7.65 6.73
C CYS A 22 8.33 -7.96 6.59
N LEU A 23 9.18 -7.26 7.35
CA LEU A 23 10.64 -7.43 7.29
C LEU A 23 11.13 -8.77 7.87
N THR A 24 10.27 -9.49 8.61
CA THR A 24 10.61 -10.80 9.18
C THR A 24 10.53 -11.93 8.16
N LEU A 25 9.95 -11.69 6.97
CA LEU A 25 9.74 -12.69 5.94
C LEU A 25 10.86 -12.61 4.87
N PRO A 26 11.73 -13.63 4.73
CA PRO A 26 12.89 -13.56 3.83
C PRO A 26 12.54 -13.33 2.36
N HIS A 27 11.39 -13.82 1.90
CA HIS A 27 10.91 -13.68 0.53
C HIS A 27 10.22 -12.33 0.25
N ILE A 28 10.04 -11.50 1.29
CA ILE A 28 9.44 -10.16 1.23
C ILE A 28 10.53 -9.09 1.37
N ALA A 29 11.60 -9.38 2.10
CA ALA A 29 12.72 -8.45 2.33
C ALA A 29 13.26 -7.76 1.05
N PRO A 30 13.40 -8.44 -0.12
CA PRO A 30 13.85 -7.76 -1.35
C PRO A 30 12.98 -6.58 -1.78
N ALA A 31 11.67 -6.61 -1.52
CA ALA A 31 10.77 -5.51 -1.87
C ALA A 31 11.08 -4.22 -1.10
N PHE A 32 11.77 -4.33 0.06
CA PHE A 32 12.16 -3.20 0.89
C PHE A 32 13.66 -2.88 0.79
N ALA A 33 14.38 -3.49 -0.14
CA ALA A 33 15.78 -3.17 -0.40
C ALA A 33 15.93 -1.73 -0.91
N GLU A 34 17.11 -1.14 -0.72
CA GLU A 34 17.38 0.26 -1.09
C GLU A 34 17.27 0.52 -2.60
N ASP A 35 17.52 -0.50 -3.41
CA ASP A 35 17.39 -0.47 -4.86
C ASP A 35 15.98 -0.81 -5.36
N SER A 36 15.03 -1.11 -4.46
CA SER A 36 13.64 -1.38 -4.85
C SER A 36 12.99 -0.16 -5.50
N TYR A 37 12.16 -0.42 -6.50
CA TYR A 37 11.32 0.62 -7.09
C TYR A 37 10.13 0.87 -6.17
N VAL A 38 9.93 2.13 -5.79
CA VAL A 38 8.83 2.55 -4.93
C VAL A 38 7.91 3.49 -5.70
N ARG A 39 6.62 3.20 -5.70
CA ARG A 39 5.59 4.00 -6.38
C ARG A 39 4.43 4.29 -5.44
N GLU A 40 4.05 5.56 -5.36
CA GLU A 40 2.85 5.98 -4.64
C GLU A 40 1.59 5.62 -5.42
N LEU A 41 0.54 5.28 -4.68
CA LEU A 41 -0.78 4.95 -5.18
C LEU A 41 -1.80 5.83 -4.46
N ASP A 42 -2.81 6.29 -5.17
CA ASP A 42 -3.97 6.99 -4.62
C ASP A 42 -5.20 6.50 -5.37
N ALA A 43 -6.19 5.97 -4.64
CA ALA A 43 -7.49 5.65 -5.19
C ALA A 43 -8.58 5.78 -4.12
N ASP A 44 -9.62 6.53 -4.46
CA ASP A 44 -10.84 6.65 -3.64
C ASP A 44 -10.56 7.06 -2.17
N GLY A 45 -9.52 7.87 -1.95
CA GLY A 45 -9.13 8.34 -0.62
C GLY A 45 -8.34 7.31 0.20
N ILE A 46 -7.98 6.16 -0.37
CA ILE A 46 -6.96 5.25 0.15
C ILE A 46 -5.59 5.70 -0.37
N GLU A 47 -4.67 5.94 0.55
CA GLU A 47 -3.27 6.18 0.26
C GLU A 47 -2.54 4.83 0.14
N GLY A 48 -1.62 4.70 -0.81
CA GLY A 48 -0.89 3.47 -1.01
C GLY A 48 0.55 3.65 -1.45
N VAL A 49 1.33 2.59 -1.27
CA VAL A 49 2.71 2.49 -1.73
C VAL A 49 2.96 1.09 -2.24
N LEU A 50 3.45 0.99 -3.48
CA LEU A 50 3.93 -0.25 -4.07
C LEU A 50 5.45 -0.29 -3.99
N HIS A 51 5.95 -1.44 -3.55
CA HIS A 51 7.35 -1.79 -3.46
C HIS A 51 7.63 -2.94 -4.44
N GLU A 52 8.46 -2.69 -5.44
CA GLU A 52 8.80 -3.66 -6.49
C GLU A 52 10.31 -3.95 -6.43
N PRO A 53 10.70 -5.20 -6.12
CA PRO A 53 12.11 -5.54 -6.06
C PRO A 53 12.74 -5.60 -7.45
N THR A 54 14.03 -5.28 -7.55
CA THR A 54 14.80 -5.31 -8.81
C THR A 54 14.87 -6.70 -9.43
N ASP A 55 14.88 -7.73 -8.58
CA ASP A 55 14.90 -9.15 -8.96
C ASP A 55 13.52 -9.69 -9.40
N ARG A 56 12.47 -8.85 -9.36
CA ARG A 56 11.08 -9.22 -9.69
C ARG A 56 10.53 -10.40 -8.89
N SER A 57 11.07 -10.66 -7.70
CA SER A 57 10.65 -11.77 -6.84
C SER A 57 9.19 -11.61 -6.39
N ARG A 58 8.91 -10.62 -5.54
CA ARG A 58 7.57 -10.36 -5.00
C ARG A 58 7.35 -8.87 -4.77
N ALA A 59 6.33 -8.32 -5.43
CA ALA A 59 5.85 -6.99 -5.12
C ALA A 59 5.08 -6.99 -3.80
N VAL A 60 5.16 -5.85 -3.11
CA VAL A 60 4.51 -5.63 -1.82
C VAL A 60 3.77 -4.29 -1.89
N VAL A 61 2.48 -4.28 -1.56
CA VAL A 61 1.68 -3.06 -1.50
C VAL A 61 1.25 -2.79 -0.07
N GLY A 62 1.46 -1.56 0.37
CA GLY A 62 0.94 -1.03 1.63
C GLY A 62 -0.18 -0.06 1.33
N LEU A 63 -1.31 -0.21 2.01
CA LEU A 63 -2.46 0.68 1.89
C LEU A 63 -2.82 1.26 3.26
N HIS A 64 -3.25 2.50 3.26
CA HIS A 64 -3.72 3.24 4.43
C HIS A 64 -5.03 3.93 4.12
N ASN A 65 -6.01 3.81 5.01
CA ASN A 65 -7.22 4.62 4.98
C ASN A 65 -7.06 5.84 5.92
N PRO A 66 -6.72 7.04 5.43
CA PRO A 66 -6.65 8.25 6.25
C PRO A 66 -8.04 8.77 6.67
N CYS A 67 -9.13 8.22 6.14
CA CYS A 67 -10.48 8.71 6.40
C CYS A 67 -10.99 8.34 7.79
N ALA A 68 -12.00 9.08 8.26
CA ALA A 68 -12.72 8.83 9.51
C ALA A 68 -13.79 7.73 9.40
N THR A 69 -14.00 7.19 8.20
CA THR A 69 -14.94 6.12 7.90
C THR A 69 -14.25 5.01 7.14
N GLU A 70 -14.91 3.84 7.07
CA GLU A 70 -14.46 2.77 6.17
C GLU A 70 -14.35 3.28 4.74
N ALA A 71 -13.29 2.84 4.06
CA ALA A 71 -13.06 3.07 2.65
C ALA A 71 -12.69 1.75 1.97
N ARG A 72 -12.99 1.66 0.68
CA ARG A 72 -12.77 0.45 -0.11
C ARG A 72 -12.05 0.76 -1.41
N VAL A 73 -11.25 -0.18 -1.88
CA VAL A 73 -10.52 -0.08 -3.14
C VAL A 73 -10.56 -1.40 -3.89
N ASN A 74 -10.79 -1.36 -5.20
CA ASN A 74 -10.64 -2.53 -6.07
C ASN A 74 -9.14 -2.72 -6.39
N ILE A 75 -8.55 -3.82 -5.91
CA ILE A 75 -7.10 -4.05 -6.05
C ILE A 75 -6.67 -4.20 -7.51
N HIS A 76 -7.54 -4.72 -8.39
CA HIS A 76 -7.25 -4.89 -9.81
C HIS A 76 -7.35 -3.57 -10.59
N THR A 77 -8.16 -2.63 -10.12
CA THR A 77 -8.19 -1.27 -10.68
C THR A 77 -7.00 -0.44 -10.19
N LEU A 78 -6.60 -0.63 -8.94
CA LEU A 78 -5.44 0.05 -8.36
C LEU A 78 -4.12 -0.39 -9.00
N LEU A 79 -3.99 -1.69 -9.27
CA LEU A 79 -2.78 -2.34 -9.77
C LEU A 79 -3.10 -3.26 -10.95
N PRO A 80 -3.50 -2.71 -12.12
CA PRO A 80 -3.92 -3.50 -13.27
C PRO A 80 -2.82 -4.41 -13.83
N GLU A 81 -1.55 -4.02 -13.69
CA GLU A 81 -0.41 -4.85 -14.07
C GLU A 81 -0.21 -6.09 -13.18
N TYR A 82 -0.93 -6.16 -12.06
CA TYR A 82 -1.00 -7.30 -11.15
C TYR A 82 -2.37 -8.01 -11.20
N ALA A 83 -3.18 -7.78 -12.24
CA ALA A 83 -4.54 -8.32 -12.32
C ALA A 83 -4.59 -9.86 -12.28
N ASP A 84 -3.62 -10.53 -12.89
CA ASP A 84 -3.53 -12.00 -12.93
C ASP A 84 -2.84 -12.61 -11.71
N ARG A 85 -2.49 -11.81 -10.70
CA ARG A 85 -1.72 -12.24 -9.53
C ARG A 85 -2.63 -12.55 -8.35
N THR A 86 -2.18 -13.50 -7.52
CA THR A 86 -2.83 -13.75 -6.24
C THR A 86 -2.25 -12.85 -5.17
N TRP A 87 -3.11 -12.10 -4.48
CA TRP A 87 -2.74 -11.25 -3.36
C TRP A 87 -2.84 -12.01 -2.03
N HIS A 88 -1.79 -11.93 -1.22
CA HIS A 88 -1.70 -12.55 0.10
C HIS A 88 -1.54 -11.50 1.17
N PHE A 89 -2.25 -11.70 2.28
CA PHE A 89 -2.13 -10.87 3.47
C PHE A 89 -0.76 -11.02 4.14
N LEU A 90 -0.13 -9.90 4.49
CA LEU A 90 1.11 -9.88 5.28
C LEU A 90 0.85 -9.39 6.71
N SER A 91 0.25 -8.21 6.86
CA SER A 91 0.00 -7.58 8.16
C SER A 91 -1.07 -6.48 8.08
N GLY A 92 -1.57 -6.04 9.24
CA GLY A 92 -2.58 -4.99 9.34
C GLY A 92 -4.00 -5.51 9.49
N SER A 93 -4.97 -4.74 9.01
CA SER A 93 -6.40 -5.04 9.12
C SER A 93 -7.11 -4.70 7.82
N MET A 94 -7.89 -5.66 7.32
CA MET A 94 -8.81 -5.48 6.21
C MET A 94 -9.86 -6.60 6.21
N HIS A 95 -10.92 -6.43 5.43
CA HIS A 95 -11.71 -7.54 4.93
C HIS A 95 -11.94 -7.42 3.42
N THR A 96 -12.38 -8.49 2.78
CA THR A 96 -12.56 -8.52 1.32
C THR A 96 -14.00 -8.79 0.93
N SER A 97 -14.42 -8.22 -0.20
CA SER A 97 -15.67 -8.58 -0.88
C SER A 97 -15.41 -8.74 -2.37
N HIS A 98 -16.21 -9.58 -3.03
CA HIS A 98 -16.09 -9.82 -4.47
C HIS A 98 -17.23 -9.11 -5.23
N ALA A 99 -16.89 -8.53 -6.38
CA ALA A 99 -17.83 -7.94 -7.33
C ALA A 99 -17.47 -8.34 -8.77
N ALA A 100 -18.29 -7.94 -9.75
CA ALA A 100 -18.09 -8.33 -11.16
C ALA A 100 -16.78 -7.81 -11.77
N ASP A 101 -16.28 -6.70 -11.24
CA ASP A 101 -15.06 -6.01 -11.65
C ASP A 101 -13.83 -6.37 -10.79
N GLY A 102 -13.97 -7.26 -9.80
CA GLY A 102 -12.84 -7.77 -9.03
C GLY A 102 -13.03 -7.87 -7.52
N THR A 103 -11.90 -7.98 -6.82
CA THR A 103 -11.83 -8.05 -5.36
C THR A 103 -11.64 -6.66 -4.77
N TYR A 104 -12.55 -6.29 -3.86
CA TYR A 104 -12.48 -5.06 -3.08
C TYR A 104 -11.84 -5.35 -1.72
N LEU A 105 -10.91 -4.50 -1.34
CA LEU A 105 -10.33 -4.44 -0.01
C LEU A 105 -11.05 -3.33 0.76
N HIS A 106 -11.53 -3.65 1.96
CA HIS A 106 -12.18 -2.70 2.86
C HIS A 106 -11.31 -2.47 4.07
N LEU A 107 -10.99 -1.21 4.34
CA LEU A 107 -10.17 -0.79 5.46
C LEU A 107 -11.01 0.11 6.36
N SER A 108 -11.04 -0.18 7.66
CA SER A 108 -11.69 0.68 8.65
C SER A 108 -11.01 2.06 8.69
N ALA A 109 -11.64 3.02 9.36
CA ALA A 109 -11.07 4.34 9.57
C ALA A 109 -9.66 4.25 10.20
N SER A 110 -8.68 4.93 9.62
CA SER A 110 -7.28 4.93 10.07
C SER A 110 -6.53 3.59 10.01
N ASP A 111 -7.13 2.53 9.45
CA ASP A 111 -6.47 1.23 9.32
C ASP A 111 -5.40 1.24 8.21
N THR A 112 -4.52 0.24 8.29
CA THR A 112 -3.52 -0.05 7.27
C THR A 112 -3.45 -1.54 6.98
N VAL A 113 -3.06 -1.91 5.76
CA VAL A 113 -2.78 -3.30 5.39
C VAL A 113 -1.55 -3.39 4.49
N TRP A 114 -0.78 -4.47 4.63
CA TRP A 114 0.27 -4.88 3.71
C TRP A 114 -0.11 -6.19 3.02
N LEU A 115 0.05 -6.23 1.70
CA LEU A 115 -0.18 -7.40 0.87
C LEU A 115 1.03 -7.70 -0.02
N THR A 116 1.19 -8.96 -0.42
CA THR A 116 2.16 -9.34 -1.46
C THR A 116 1.46 -10.04 -2.61
N ALA A 117 1.97 -9.81 -3.82
CA ALA A 117 1.52 -10.51 -5.02
C ALA A 117 2.43 -11.72 -5.28
N THR A 118 1.84 -12.89 -5.48
CA THR A 118 2.54 -14.05 -6.06
C THR A 118 2.12 -14.26 -7.51
N PRO A 119 3.02 -14.83 -8.33
CA PRO A 119 2.64 -15.33 -9.64
C PRO A 119 1.44 -16.24 -9.67
#